data_AF-A0A3L6SM14-F1
#
_entry.id   AF-A0A3L6SM14-F1
#
_cell.length_a   1.000
_cell.length_b   1.000
_cell.length_c   1.000
_cell.angle_alpha   90.00
_cell.angle_beta   90.00
_cell.angle_gamma   90.00
#
_symmetry.space_group_name_H-M   'P 1'
#
loop_
_entity.id
_entity.type
_entity.pdbx_description
1 polymer ?
#
loop_
_entity_poly.entity_id
_entity_poly.type
_entity_poly.pdbx_seq_one_letter_code
_entity_poly.pdbx_strand_id
1 'polypeptide(L)'
;MHKRRRRILPFVPTEDRARRLKQMASLATALTSSKTEFSNELTYMPNMAPRSSNQARLEEGGMQILPREDKETIELCRTMQQRGECPPLLVVFDSCEGFTVQADADIKDMTFIAEYAGDVDYLENRASDDCDCIMTLLLTADPSQRLVICPDKRGNVSRFISGINNYTPDGKKKQNVKCVRYDIDGESHVLWWPAVI
;
A
#
# COMPACT_ATOMS: atom_id res chain seq x y z
N MET A 1 -22.11 -25.26 7.77
CA MET A 1 -20.69 -24.96 7.47
C MET A 1 -20.41 -23.51 7.84
N HIS A 2 -19.77 -23.24 8.98
CA HIS A 2 -19.25 -21.90 9.26
C HIS A 2 -18.06 -21.65 8.33
N LYS A 3 -18.18 -20.70 7.40
CA LYS A 3 -17.02 -20.22 6.63
C LYS A 3 -15.96 -19.77 7.64
N ARG A 4 -14.76 -20.38 7.63
CA ARG A 4 -13.62 -19.88 8.41
C ARG A 4 -13.48 -18.39 8.08
N ARG A 5 -13.39 -17.55 9.12
CA ARG A 5 -13.11 -16.12 8.94
C ARG A 5 -11.80 -16.01 8.16
N ARG A 6 -11.82 -15.32 7.02
CA ARG A 6 -10.59 -15.01 6.27
C ARG A 6 -9.77 -14.06 7.13
N ARG A 7 -8.55 -14.46 7.46
CA ARG A 7 -7.61 -13.73 8.32
C ARG A 7 -6.41 -13.31 7.48
N ILE A 8 -5.87 -12.12 7.73
CA ILE A 8 -4.63 -11.67 7.11
C ILE A 8 -3.48 -12.54 7.61
N LEU A 9 -2.63 -12.98 6.68
CA LEU A 9 -1.43 -13.77 6.97
C LEU A 9 -0.19 -12.87 6.88
N PRO A 10 0.84 -13.09 7.70
CA PRO A 10 2.11 -12.40 7.51
C PRO A 10 2.77 -12.89 6.21
N PHE A 11 3.57 -12.04 5.57
CA PHE A 11 4.43 -12.49 4.48
C PHE A 11 5.54 -13.41 5.01
N VAL A 12 6.05 -14.27 4.13
CA VAL A 12 7.22 -15.11 4.41
C VAL A 12 8.41 -14.52 3.66
N PRO A 13 9.41 -13.96 4.36
CA PRO A 13 10.60 -13.44 3.72
C PRO A 13 11.38 -14.54 3.03
N THR A 14 12.14 -14.18 2.00
CA THR A 14 13.07 -15.11 1.36
C THR A 14 14.15 -15.53 2.36
N GLU A 15 14.42 -16.82 2.54
CA GLU A 15 15.46 -17.31 3.48
C GLU A 15 16.88 -16.86 3.10
N ASP A 16 17.21 -16.90 1.81
CA ASP A 16 18.49 -16.45 1.28
C ASP A 16 18.66 -14.93 1.46
N ARG A 17 19.62 -14.55 2.29
CA ARG A 17 19.97 -13.15 2.59
C ARG A 17 20.43 -12.38 1.35
N ALA A 18 21.18 -13.01 0.44
CA ALA A 18 21.65 -12.34 -0.78
C ALA A 18 20.47 -11.98 -1.68
N ARG A 19 19.49 -12.88 -1.79
CA ARG A 19 18.25 -12.64 -2.51
C ARG A 19 17.38 -11.55 -1.86
N ARG A 20 17.25 -11.53 -0.52
CA ARG A 20 16.57 -10.41 0.18
C ARG A 20 17.24 -9.05 -0.07
N LEU A 21 18.57 -9.01 -0.08
CA LEU A 21 19.30 -7.78 -0.39
C LEU A 21 19.02 -7.31 -1.83
N LYS A 22 18.93 -8.24 -2.79
CA LYS A 22 18.52 -7.94 -4.17
C LYS A 22 17.09 -7.37 -4.23
N GLN A 23 16.15 -7.95 -3.47
CA GLN A 23 14.77 -7.46 -3.36
C GLN A 23 14.72 -6.01 -2.87
N MET A 24 15.38 -5.71 -1.74
CA MET A 24 15.46 -4.35 -1.21
C MET A 24 16.21 -3.38 -2.13
N ALA A 25 17.30 -3.83 -2.77
CA ALA A 25 18.06 -3.03 -3.72
C ALA A 25 17.22 -2.64 -4.95
N SER A 26 16.37 -3.55 -5.46
CA SER A 26 15.48 -3.24 -6.59
C SER A 26 14.51 -2.09 -6.26
N LEU A 27 13.95 -2.08 -5.06
CA LEU A 27 13.10 -0.98 -4.57
C LEU A 27 13.92 0.31 -4.40
N ALA A 28 15.10 0.22 -3.80
CA ALA A 28 15.98 1.38 -3.63
C ALA A 28 16.36 2.02 -4.97
N THR A 29 16.63 1.22 -6.00
CA THR A 29 16.89 1.70 -7.37
C THR A 29 15.68 2.44 -7.93
N ALA A 30 14.48 1.86 -7.85
CA ALA A 30 13.27 2.50 -8.37
C ALA A 30 12.95 3.83 -7.65
N LEU A 31 13.04 3.84 -6.32
CA LEU A 31 12.87 5.06 -5.51
C LEU A 31 13.91 6.13 -5.85
N THR A 32 15.18 5.73 -6.05
CA THR A 32 16.24 6.65 -6.45
C THR A 32 15.96 7.25 -7.83
N SER A 33 15.51 6.43 -8.79
CA SER A 33 15.15 6.88 -10.13
C SER A 33 13.98 7.87 -10.12
N SER A 34 13.02 7.70 -9.19
CA SER A 34 11.89 8.62 -9.00
C SER A 34 12.18 9.78 -8.04
N LYS A 35 13.41 9.91 -7.53
CA LYS A 35 13.81 10.91 -6.51
C LYS A 35 12.93 10.90 -5.26
N THR A 36 12.58 9.70 -4.80
CA THR A 36 11.70 9.48 -3.65
C THR A 36 12.46 8.83 -2.51
N GLU A 37 12.26 9.34 -1.31
CA GLU A 37 12.78 8.76 -0.09
C GLU A 37 11.95 7.54 0.32
N PHE A 38 12.60 6.53 0.88
CA PHE A 38 11.88 5.37 1.41
C PHE A 38 11.08 5.74 2.67
N SER A 39 9.79 5.42 2.67
CA SER A 39 8.93 5.46 3.87
C SER A 39 7.90 4.33 3.83
N ASN A 40 7.80 3.56 4.90
CA ASN A 40 6.77 2.53 5.09
C ASN A 40 5.56 3.02 5.91
N GLU A 41 5.48 4.32 6.18
CA GLU A 41 4.45 4.91 7.04
C GLU A 41 3.75 6.06 6.32
N LEU A 42 2.51 6.34 6.74
CA LEU A 42 1.85 7.60 6.44
C LEU A 42 2.59 8.74 7.14
N THR A 43 3.03 9.73 6.37
CA THR A 43 3.76 10.89 6.86
C THR A 43 2.88 12.14 6.82
N TYR A 44 3.00 12.99 7.83
CA TYR A 44 2.19 14.20 7.97
C TYR A 44 3.12 15.42 8.01
N MET A 45 3.24 16.10 6.88
CA MET A 45 4.21 17.18 6.69
C MET A 45 3.61 18.55 7.03
N PRO A 46 4.45 19.54 7.42
CA PRO A 46 4.00 20.92 7.54
C PRO A 46 3.37 21.42 6.23
N ASN A 47 2.30 22.20 6.33
CA ASN A 47 1.51 22.72 5.20
C ASN A 47 0.75 21.66 4.37
N MET A 48 0.69 20.41 4.85
CA MET A 48 -0.19 19.36 4.33
C MET A 48 -1.25 19.01 5.38
N ALA A 49 -2.01 17.94 5.18
CA ALA A 49 -3.00 17.50 6.16
C ALA A 49 -2.31 17.05 7.47
N PRO A 50 -2.72 17.56 8.65
CA PRO A 50 -2.20 17.08 9.92
C PRO A 50 -2.78 15.69 10.23
N ARG A 51 -2.07 14.90 11.05
CA ARG A 51 -2.53 13.57 11.50
C ARG A 51 -3.92 13.58 12.12
N SER A 52 -4.27 14.64 12.84
CA SER A 52 -5.60 14.83 13.42
C SER A 52 -6.74 14.88 12.40
N SER A 53 -6.47 15.06 11.11
CA SER A 53 -7.49 15.03 10.06
C SER A 53 -7.79 13.61 9.58
N ASN A 54 -6.85 12.67 9.78
CA ASN A 54 -7.06 11.26 9.42
C ASN A 54 -7.91 10.57 10.49
N GLN A 55 -9.23 10.78 10.41
CA GLN A 55 -10.20 10.17 11.32
C GLN A 55 -11.14 9.27 10.52
N ALA A 56 -10.99 7.95 10.65
CA ALA A 56 -11.76 6.96 9.88
C ALA A 56 -13.28 7.10 10.06
N ARG A 57 -13.74 7.59 11.22
CA ARG A 57 -15.16 7.89 11.50
C ARG A 57 -15.79 8.93 10.57
N LEU A 58 -14.99 9.72 9.85
CA LEU A 58 -15.47 10.73 8.91
C LEU A 58 -15.76 10.15 7.51
N GLU A 59 -15.38 8.89 7.25
CA GLU A 59 -15.65 8.22 5.98
C GLU A 59 -17.17 8.15 5.71
N GLU A 60 -17.57 8.65 4.55
CA GLU A 60 -18.94 8.59 4.08
C GLU A 60 -19.35 7.12 3.85
N GLY A 61 -20.42 6.69 4.51
CA GLY A 61 -20.84 5.28 4.52
C GLY A 61 -20.08 4.39 5.52
N GLY A 62 -19.13 4.96 6.27
CA GLY A 62 -18.36 4.27 7.30
C GLY A 62 -17.19 3.45 6.75
N MET A 63 -16.18 3.24 7.60
CA MET A 63 -15.00 2.44 7.28
C MET A 63 -15.01 1.13 8.08
N GLN A 64 -14.66 0.03 7.44
CA GLN A 64 -14.53 -1.26 8.11
C GLN A 64 -13.36 -1.24 9.10
N ILE A 65 -13.58 -1.78 10.29
CA ILE A 65 -12.57 -1.85 11.36
C ILE A 65 -11.70 -3.09 11.16
N LEU A 66 -10.37 -2.91 11.21
CA LEU A 66 -9.45 -4.02 11.14
C LEU A 66 -9.52 -4.85 12.43
N PRO A 67 -9.78 -6.17 12.35
CA PRO A 67 -9.81 -7.02 13.52
C PRO A 67 -8.46 -7.02 14.26
N ARG A 68 -8.50 -7.10 15.60
CA ARG A 68 -7.29 -7.14 16.44
C ARG A 68 -6.25 -8.18 15.98
N GLU A 69 -6.70 -9.36 15.61
CA GLU A 69 -5.83 -10.46 15.13
C GLU A 69 -5.10 -10.14 13.82
N ASP A 70 -5.72 -9.34 12.95
CA ASP A 70 -5.13 -8.89 11.69
C ASP A 70 -4.19 -7.71 11.95
N LYS A 71 -4.54 -6.81 12.88
CA LYS A 71 -3.65 -5.75 13.34
C LYS A 71 -2.34 -6.31 13.91
N GLU A 72 -2.42 -7.30 14.80
CA GLU A 72 -1.24 -8.00 15.35
C GLU A 72 -0.36 -8.63 14.25
N THR A 73 -0.99 -9.08 13.16
CA THR A 73 -0.28 -9.64 11.99
C THR A 73 0.45 -8.56 11.21
N ILE A 74 -0.15 -7.38 11.03
CA ILE A 74 0.49 -6.23 10.38
C ILE A 74 1.65 -5.71 11.22
N GLU A 75 1.50 -5.60 12.54
CA GLU A 75 2.59 -5.20 13.45
C GLU A 75 3.78 -6.17 13.40
N LEU A 76 3.51 -7.47 13.30
CA LEU A 76 4.56 -8.46 13.05
C LEU A 76 5.30 -8.17 11.74
N CYS A 77 4.57 -7.94 10.64
CA CYS A 77 5.15 -7.59 9.34
C CYS A 77 5.98 -6.29 9.39
N ARG A 78 5.52 -5.25 10.10
CA ARG A 78 6.26 -3.99 10.31
C ARG A 78 7.58 -4.26 11.05
N THR A 79 7.53 -5.05 12.12
CA THR A 79 8.71 -5.45 12.90
C THR A 79 9.72 -6.24 12.06
N MET A 80 9.24 -7.13 11.18
CA MET A 80 10.07 -7.87 10.23
C MET A 80 10.79 -6.91 9.26
N GLN A 81 10.07 -5.95 8.68
CA GLN A 81 10.68 -4.98 7.77
C GLN A 81 11.76 -4.13 8.44
N GLN A 82 11.56 -3.71 9.70
CA GLN A 82 12.55 -2.95 10.47
C GLN A 82 13.89 -3.69 10.66
N ARG A 83 13.87 -5.03 10.67
CA ARG A 83 15.08 -5.87 10.76
C ARG A 83 15.59 -6.41 9.42
N GLY A 84 15.09 -5.88 8.30
CA GLY A 84 15.52 -6.25 6.94
C GLY A 84 14.86 -7.53 6.38
N GLU A 85 13.76 -7.98 6.98
CA GLU A 85 12.90 -9.03 6.45
C GLU A 85 11.76 -8.40 5.66
N CYS A 86 11.93 -8.30 4.34
CA CYS A 86 10.94 -7.76 3.42
C CYS A 86 10.03 -8.84 2.83
N PRO A 87 8.82 -8.49 2.35
CA PRO A 87 8.03 -9.39 1.51
C PRO A 87 8.83 -9.76 0.25
N PRO A 88 8.67 -10.98 -0.29
CA PRO A 88 9.48 -11.47 -1.40
C PRO A 88 9.04 -10.85 -2.73
N LEU A 89 9.38 -9.57 -2.91
CA LEU A 89 8.99 -8.73 -4.04
C LEU A 89 10.23 -8.18 -4.76
N LEU A 90 10.16 -8.09 -6.08
CA LEU A 90 11.13 -7.38 -6.91
C LEU A 90 10.45 -6.24 -7.64
N VAL A 91 11.09 -5.08 -7.65
CA VAL A 91 10.72 -3.97 -8.54
C VAL A 91 11.49 -4.13 -9.84
N VAL A 92 10.79 -4.23 -10.96
CA VAL A 92 11.35 -4.53 -12.28
C VAL A 92 10.88 -3.47 -13.27
N PHE A 93 11.83 -2.91 -14.04
CA PHE A 93 11.49 -1.99 -15.11
C PHE A 93 10.99 -2.76 -16.34
N ASP A 94 9.83 -2.36 -16.83
CA ASP A 94 9.21 -2.78 -18.07
C ASP A 94 9.07 -1.58 -19.01
N SER A 95 9.37 -1.77 -20.30
CA SER A 95 9.35 -0.68 -21.28
C SER A 95 7.96 -0.10 -21.58
N CYS A 96 6.89 -0.86 -21.32
CA CYS A 96 5.51 -0.47 -21.56
C CYS A 96 4.82 0.04 -20.30
N GLU A 97 5.17 -0.51 -19.13
CA GLU A 97 4.51 -0.19 -17.84
C GLU A 97 5.36 0.69 -16.91
N GLY A 98 6.65 0.88 -17.20
CA GLY A 98 7.59 1.52 -16.26
C GLY A 98 7.99 0.56 -15.15
N PHE A 99 8.14 1.05 -13.91
CA PHE A 99 8.44 0.17 -12.78
C PHE A 99 7.21 -0.64 -12.37
N THR A 100 7.37 -1.96 -12.32
CA THR A 100 6.36 -2.93 -11.91
C THR A 100 6.83 -3.73 -10.70
N VAL A 101 5.91 -4.34 -9.96
CA VAL A 101 6.24 -5.22 -8.83
C VAL A 101 5.89 -6.66 -9.17
N GLN A 102 6.87 -7.55 -9.02
CA GLN A 102 6.73 -8.98 -9.27
C GLN A 102 7.01 -9.76 -7.99
N ALA A 103 6.28 -10.86 -7.79
CA ALA A 103 6.58 -11.80 -6.71
C ALA A 103 7.88 -12.55 -7.04
N ASP A 104 8.83 -12.55 -6.10
CA ASP A 104 10.10 -13.30 -6.19
C ASP A 104 10.02 -14.62 -5.38
N ALA A 105 8.87 -14.92 -4.79
CA ALA A 105 8.55 -16.23 -4.23
C ALA A 105 7.02 -16.41 -4.21
N ASP A 106 6.56 -17.60 -3.85
CA ASP A 106 5.13 -17.87 -3.68
C ASP A 106 4.54 -17.01 -2.56
N ILE A 107 3.47 -16.29 -2.87
CA ILE A 107 2.69 -15.49 -1.92
C ILE A 107 1.31 -16.14 -1.79
N LYS A 108 0.96 -16.56 -0.58
CA LYS A 108 -0.32 -17.23 -0.30
C LYS A 108 -1.48 -16.23 -0.34
N ASP A 109 -2.67 -16.73 -0.61
CA ASP A 109 -3.90 -15.96 -0.45
C ASP A 109 -3.97 -15.35 0.97
N MET A 110 -4.55 -14.15 1.07
CA MET A 110 -4.68 -13.35 2.28
C MET A 110 -3.35 -12.88 2.93
N THR A 111 -2.19 -13.07 2.29
CA THR A 111 -0.92 -12.53 2.80
C THR A 111 -0.87 -11.00 2.70
N PHE A 112 -0.50 -10.32 3.80
CA PHE A 112 -0.21 -8.89 3.78
C PHE A 112 0.99 -8.60 2.86
N ILE A 113 0.82 -7.71 1.89
CA ILE A 113 1.88 -7.33 0.95
C ILE A 113 2.57 -6.05 1.42
N ALA A 114 1.82 -4.97 1.51
CA ALA A 114 2.31 -3.65 1.92
C ALA A 114 1.14 -2.75 2.31
N GLU A 115 1.43 -1.73 3.09
CA GLU A 115 0.59 -0.55 3.24
C GLU A 115 0.93 0.47 2.14
N TYR A 116 -0.08 1.15 1.60
CA TYR A 116 0.14 2.29 0.72
C TYR A 116 0.64 3.46 1.58
N ALA A 117 1.90 3.85 1.41
CA ALA A 117 2.58 4.82 2.26
C ALA A 117 3.00 6.05 1.47
N GLY A 118 3.06 7.20 2.15
CA GLY A 118 3.44 8.48 1.58
C GLY A 118 2.92 9.66 2.40
N ASP A 119 3.16 10.87 1.90
CA ASP A 119 2.71 12.09 2.57
C ASP A 119 1.18 12.21 2.46
N VAL A 120 0.50 12.46 3.58
CA VAL A 120 -0.96 12.65 3.60
C VAL A 120 -1.30 14.11 3.34
N ASP A 121 -2.19 14.35 2.39
CA ASP A 121 -2.65 15.68 2.02
C ASP A 121 -4.16 15.74 1.82
N TYR A 122 -4.69 16.96 1.76
CA TYR A 122 -6.05 17.19 1.29
C TYR A 122 -6.14 16.99 -0.21
N LEU A 123 -7.22 16.37 -0.67
CA LEU A 123 -7.48 16.13 -2.10
C LEU A 123 -7.50 17.44 -2.89
N GLU A 124 -8.03 18.52 -2.32
CA GLU A 124 -8.10 19.84 -2.98
C GLU A 124 -6.72 20.45 -3.25
N ASN A 125 -5.73 20.19 -2.38
CA ASN A 125 -4.36 20.65 -2.57
C ASN A 125 -3.67 19.96 -3.75
N ARG A 126 -4.24 18.84 -4.23
CA ARG A 126 -3.67 17.97 -5.27
C ARG A 126 -4.48 17.98 -6.56
N ALA A 127 -5.44 18.89 -6.70
CA ALA A 127 -6.31 18.97 -7.88
C ALA A 127 -5.56 19.26 -9.19
N SER A 128 -4.42 19.95 -9.11
CA SER A 128 -3.54 20.26 -10.26
C SER A 128 -2.21 19.50 -10.24
N ASP A 129 -2.13 18.45 -9.43
CA ASP A 129 -0.92 17.63 -9.30
C ASP A 129 -0.75 16.69 -10.50
N ASP A 130 0.48 16.48 -10.96
CA ASP A 130 0.84 15.58 -12.06
C ASP A 130 1.28 14.19 -11.58
N CYS A 131 1.25 13.93 -10.27
CA CYS A 131 1.55 12.65 -9.65
C CYS A 131 0.57 11.56 -10.11
N ASP A 132 1.12 10.52 -10.74
CA ASP A 132 0.39 9.36 -11.27
C ASP A 132 0.07 8.28 -10.23
N CYS A 133 0.52 8.46 -8.99
CA CYS A 133 0.45 7.47 -7.92
C CYS A 133 -0.26 8.00 -6.66
N ILE A 134 -1.20 8.93 -6.82
CA ILE A 134 -2.06 9.38 -5.73
C ILE A 134 -3.06 8.27 -5.36
N MET A 135 -3.23 8.03 -4.06
CA MET A 135 -4.18 7.04 -3.53
C MET A 135 -5.16 7.68 -2.56
N THR A 136 -6.45 7.42 -2.71
CA THR A 136 -7.47 7.89 -1.77
C THR A 136 -7.26 7.28 -0.38
N LEU A 137 -7.20 8.12 0.65
CA LEU A 137 -7.14 7.72 2.05
C LEU A 137 -8.51 7.78 2.72
N LEU A 138 -9.20 8.92 2.59
CA LEU A 138 -10.45 9.20 3.30
C LEU A 138 -11.41 9.98 2.41
N LEU A 139 -12.64 9.50 2.27
CA LEU A 139 -13.71 10.16 1.53
C LEU A 139 -14.77 10.65 2.52
N THR A 140 -14.71 11.94 2.82
CA THR A 140 -15.65 12.63 3.71
C THR A 140 -16.81 13.24 2.94
N ALA A 141 -17.93 13.47 3.64
CA ALA A 141 -19.09 14.17 3.10
C ALA A 141 -18.76 15.61 2.68
N ASP A 142 -17.94 16.32 3.48
CA ASP A 142 -17.36 17.61 3.10
C ASP A 142 -16.14 17.37 2.19
N PRO A 143 -16.16 17.80 0.91
CA PRO A 143 -15.04 17.59 -0.01
C PRO A 143 -13.71 18.20 0.44
N SER A 144 -13.73 19.29 1.22
CA SER A 144 -12.50 19.94 1.71
C SER A 144 -11.73 19.11 2.73
N GLN A 145 -12.38 18.11 3.35
CA GLN A 145 -11.79 17.23 4.36
C GLN A 145 -11.30 15.89 3.77
N ARG A 146 -11.42 15.69 2.46
CA ARG A 146 -11.00 14.44 1.81
C ARG A 146 -9.49 14.35 1.79
N LEU A 147 -8.98 13.16 2.09
CA LEU A 147 -7.55 12.92 2.19
C LEU A 147 -7.06 11.97 1.10
N VAL A 148 -5.84 12.22 0.65
CA VAL A 148 -5.08 11.38 -0.26
C VAL A 148 -3.68 11.12 0.28
N ILE A 149 -3.09 10.01 -0.15
CA ILE A 149 -1.69 9.67 0.05
C ILE A 149 -0.94 10.05 -1.22
N CYS A 150 0.13 10.83 -1.05
CA CYS A 150 0.97 11.36 -2.11
C CYS A 150 2.38 10.76 -1.94
N PRO A 151 2.73 9.71 -2.68
CA PRO A 151 4.04 9.08 -2.56
C PRO A 151 5.12 9.74 -3.44
N ASP A 152 4.96 11.01 -3.81
CA ASP A 152 5.85 11.77 -4.69
C ASP A 152 7.26 11.93 -4.08
N LYS A 153 7.33 12.33 -2.80
CA LYS A 153 8.57 12.59 -2.06
C LYS A 153 8.99 11.44 -1.16
N ARG A 154 8.03 10.74 -0.55
CA ARG A 154 8.24 9.62 0.38
C ARG A 154 7.29 8.48 0.04
N GLY A 155 7.77 7.26 -0.01
CA GLY A 155 6.92 6.10 -0.26
C GLY A 155 7.64 4.77 -0.21
N ASN A 156 6.92 3.69 -0.45
CA ASN A 156 7.45 2.33 -0.45
C ASN A 156 7.09 1.59 -1.76
N VAL A 157 7.21 0.26 -1.74
CA VAL A 157 6.94 -0.62 -2.87
C VAL A 157 5.51 -0.50 -3.44
N SER A 158 4.54 -0.11 -2.63
CA SER A 158 3.12 -0.13 -3.01
C SER A 158 2.78 0.77 -4.19
N ARG A 159 3.51 1.90 -4.34
CA ARG A 159 3.30 2.86 -5.43
C ARG A 159 3.69 2.32 -6.81
N PHE A 160 4.46 1.23 -6.86
CA PHE A 160 4.93 0.59 -8.10
C PHE A 160 4.09 -0.64 -8.48
N ILE A 161 3.03 -0.96 -7.71
CA ILE A 161 2.13 -2.07 -8.04
C ILE A 161 1.25 -1.66 -9.23
N SER A 162 1.33 -2.40 -10.33
CA SER A 162 0.54 -2.12 -11.55
C SER A 162 -0.97 -2.23 -11.31
N GLY A 163 -1.72 -1.38 -12.01
CA GLY A 163 -3.17 -1.51 -12.15
C GLY A 163 -3.58 -2.47 -13.28
N ILE A 164 -4.87 -2.81 -13.33
CA ILE A 164 -5.45 -3.55 -14.46
C ILE A 164 -6.10 -2.59 -15.46
N ASN A 165 -6.20 -3.01 -16.73
CA ASN A 165 -6.99 -2.30 -17.72
C ASN A 165 -8.50 -2.60 -17.53
N ASN A 166 -9.23 -1.63 -16.98
CA ASN A 166 -10.66 -1.74 -16.68
C ASN A 166 -11.58 -1.72 -17.92
N TYR A 167 -11.05 -1.44 -19.12
CA TYR A 167 -11.82 -1.35 -20.36
C TYR A 167 -11.79 -2.63 -21.20
N THR A 168 -10.97 -3.62 -20.81
CA THR A 168 -10.82 -4.87 -21.54
C THR A 168 -11.36 -6.04 -20.73
N PRO A 169 -12.10 -6.99 -21.34
CA PRO A 169 -12.59 -8.18 -20.63
C PRO A 169 -11.47 -9.01 -19.98
N ASP A 170 -10.29 -9.03 -20.60
CA ASP A 170 -9.13 -9.77 -20.10
C ASP A 170 -8.35 -9.04 -19.00
N GLY A 171 -8.53 -7.73 -18.84
CA GLY A 171 -7.84 -6.95 -17.81
C GLY A 171 -8.15 -7.46 -16.39
N LYS A 172 -9.41 -7.80 -16.13
CA LYS A 172 -9.84 -8.33 -14.82
C LYS A 172 -9.18 -9.66 -14.48
N LYS A 173 -8.86 -10.49 -15.47
CA LYS A 173 -8.19 -11.79 -15.29
C LYS A 173 -6.75 -11.65 -14.78
N LYS A 174 -6.14 -10.47 -14.94
CA LYS A 174 -4.78 -10.18 -14.46
C LYS A 174 -4.73 -9.76 -12.98
N GLN A 175 -5.86 -9.45 -12.35
CA GLN A 175 -5.87 -8.94 -10.98
C GLN A 175 -5.49 -10.02 -9.96
N ASN A 176 -4.31 -9.95 -9.37
CA ASN A 176 -3.87 -10.91 -8.35
C ASN A 176 -3.82 -10.30 -6.93
N VAL A 177 -4.05 -9.00 -6.79
CA VAL A 177 -4.06 -8.27 -5.52
C VAL A 177 -5.26 -7.34 -5.40
N LYS A 178 -5.61 -6.98 -4.16
CA LYS A 178 -6.66 -6.01 -3.84
C LYS A 178 -6.09 -4.94 -2.91
N CYS A 179 -6.42 -3.69 -3.23
CA CYS A 179 -6.22 -2.54 -2.37
C CYS A 179 -7.51 -2.29 -1.56
N VAL A 180 -7.39 -2.11 -0.25
CA VAL A 180 -8.54 -1.94 0.64
C VAL A 180 -8.24 -0.98 1.78
N ARG A 181 -9.25 -0.19 2.17
CA ARG A 181 -9.17 0.75 3.28
C ARG A 181 -9.72 0.13 4.58
N TYR A 182 -9.04 0.38 5.69
CA TYR A 182 -9.46 -0.02 7.03
C TYR A 182 -9.27 1.10 8.04
N ASP A 183 -10.16 1.11 9.02
CA ASP A 183 -9.98 1.80 10.30
C ASP A 183 -9.04 0.96 11.17
N ILE A 184 -7.87 1.52 11.50
CA ILE A 184 -6.93 0.97 12.47
C ILE A 184 -6.76 2.03 13.57
N ASP A 185 -7.24 1.73 14.77
CA ASP A 185 -7.19 2.62 15.94
C ASP A 185 -7.81 4.03 15.72
N GLY A 186 -8.81 4.14 14.84
CA GLY A 186 -9.49 5.39 14.51
C GLY A 186 -8.91 6.15 13.33
N GLU A 187 -7.81 5.68 12.73
CA GLU A 187 -7.17 6.26 11.55
C GLU A 187 -7.46 5.41 10.30
N SER A 188 -7.59 6.07 9.14
CA SER A 188 -7.69 5.35 7.86
C SER A 188 -6.32 4.86 7.43
N HIS A 189 -6.26 3.61 6.94
CA HIS A 189 -5.09 2.99 6.34
C HIS A 189 -5.46 2.26 5.06
N VAL A 190 -4.54 2.22 4.10
CA VAL A 190 -4.73 1.57 2.80
C VAL A 190 -3.79 0.38 2.69
N LEU A 191 -4.31 -0.83 2.54
CA LEU A 191 -3.52 -2.07 2.57
C LEU A 191 -3.67 -2.88 1.28
N TRP A 192 -2.61 -3.61 0.93
CA TRP A 192 -2.58 -4.58 -0.17
C TRP A 192 -2.48 -6.01 0.35
N TRP A 193 -3.26 -6.90 -0.25
CA TRP A 193 -3.12 -8.35 -0.11
C TRP A 193 -3.63 -9.07 -1.37
N PRO A 194 -3.28 -10.35 -1.59
CA PRO A 194 -3.75 -11.11 -2.74
C PRO A 194 -5.27 -11.20 -2.84
N ALA A 195 -5.79 -11.03 -4.05
CA ALA A 195 -7.20 -11.21 -4.32
C ALA A 195 -7.45 -12.66 -4.77
N VAL A 196 -8.40 -13.35 -4.14
CA VAL A 196 -9.05 -14.50 -4.78
C VAL A 196 -9.99 -13.95 -5.86
N ILE A 197 -9.64 -14.13 -7.14
CA ILE A 197 -10.60 -13.99 -8.25
C ILE A 197 -11.44 -15.26 -8.33
#